data_AF-A0A519VQ75-F1
#
_entry.id   AF-A0A519VQ75-F1
#
_cell.length_a   1.000
_cell.length_b   1.000
_cell.length_c   1.000
_cell.angle_alpha   90.00
_cell.angle_beta   90.00
_cell.angle_gamma   90.00
#
_symmetry.space_group_name_H-M   'P 1'
#
loop_
_entity.id
_entity.type
_entity.pdbx_description
1 polymer ?
#
loop_
_entity_poly.entity_id
_entity_poly.type
_entity_poly.pdbx_seq_one_letter_code
_entity_poly.pdbx_strand_id
1 'polypeptide(L)'
;MPTSTILIWVISALSIALVILRPFRVPEFVWAASGAVLLMILRLITLPEGLAGVTKGLDVYLFLTGMMLLAETAREEKLFDWLAAHATRLSHGSAQRLFLL
;
A
#
# COMPACT_ATOMS: atom_id res chain seq x y z
N MET A 1 -15.65 29.52 4.28
CA MET A 1 -14.59 28.52 4.07
C MET A 1 -13.59 29.08 3.08
N PRO A 2 -12.28 29.16 3.39
CA PRO A 2 -11.31 29.69 2.43
C PRO A 2 -11.27 28.78 1.20
N THR A 3 -11.35 29.36 0.00
CA THR A 3 -11.43 28.66 -1.30
C THR A 3 -10.33 27.59 -1.47
N SER A 4 -9.15 27.84 -0.91
CA SER A 4 -8.02 26.93 -0.88
C SER A 4 -8.33 25.59 -0.20
N THR A 5 -9.11 25.60 0.89
CA THR A 5 -9.47 24.36 1.58
C THR A 5 -10.38 23.49 0.72
N ILE A 6 -11.34 24.09 0.01
CA ILE A 6 -12.24 23.35 -0.90
C ILE A 6 -11.43 22.69 -2.02
N LEU A 7 -10.46 23.40 -2.60
CA LEU A 7 -9.56 22.86 -3.63
C LEU A 7 -8.74 21.66 -3.12
N ILE A 8 -8.20 21.74 -1.91
CA ILE A 8 -7.45 20.62 -1.30
C ILE A 8 -8.34 19.38 -1.18
N TRP A 9 -9.57 19.55 -0.67
CA TRP A 9 -10.53 18.45 -0.54
C TRP A 9 -10.90 17.83 -1.88
N VAL A 10 -11.18 18.66 -2.90
CA VAL A 10 -11.53 18.19 -4.24
C VAL A 10 -10.37 17.41 -4.86
N ILE A 11 -9.15 17.94 -4.82
CA ILE A 11 -7.96 17.28 -5.39
C ILE A 11 -7.68 15.97 -4.65
N SER A 12 -7.81 15.97 -3.31
CA SER A 12 -7.61 14.77 -2.49
C SER A 12 -8.65 13.69 -2.80
N ALA A 13 -9.93 14.07 -2.86
CA ALA A 13 -11.02 13.15 -3.18
C ALA A 13 -10.88 12.56 -4.60
N LEU A 14 -10.53 13.40 -5.58
CA LEU A 14 -10.27 12.94 -6.95
C LEU A 14 -9.07 11.98 -7.01
N SER A 15 -7.97 12.31 -6.33
CA SER A 15 -6.79 11.43 -6.27
C SER A 15 -7.14 10.06 -5.68
N ILE A 16 -7.86 10.01 -4.56
CA ILE A 16 -8.32 8.76 -3.93
C ILE A 16 -9.27 8.00 -4.87
N ALA A 17 -10.22 8.68 -5.51
CA ALA A 17 -11.15 8.05 -6.44
C ALA A 17 -10.41 7.41 -7.63
N LEU A 18 -9.40 8.08 -8.19
CA LEU A 18 -8.59 7.55 -9.28
C LEU A 18 -7.74 6.35 -8.85
N VAL A 19 -7.19 6.36 -7.62
CA VAL A 19 -6.49 5.21 -7.04
C VAL A 19 -7.40 3.99 -6.93
N ILE A 20 -8.65 4.17 -6.49
CA ILE A 20 -9.62 3.08 -6.32
C ILE A 20 -10.14 2.58 -7.66
N LEU A 21 -10.53 3.50 -8.55
CA LEU A 21 -11.12 3.17 -9.85
C LEU A 21 -10.08 2.62 -10.84
N ARG A 22 -8.78 2.84 -10.59
CA ARG A 22 -7.64 2.43 -11.43
C ARG A 22 -7.92 2.63 -12.94
N PRO A 23 -8.28 3.85 -13.37
CA PRO A 23 -8.58 4.08 -14.77
C PRO A 23 -7.31 3.83 -15.62
N PHE A 24 -7.51 3.25 -16.81
CA PHE A 24 -6.45 2.99 -17.78
C PHE A 24 -5.34 2.01 -17.34
N ARG A 25 -5.56 1.22 -16.28
CA ARG A 25 -4.58 0.24 -15.73
C ARG A 25 -3.21 0.83 -15.39
N VAL A 26 -3.14 2.14 -15.14
CA VAL A 26 -1.90 2.75 -14.67
C VAL A 26 -1.69 2.41 -13.19
N PRO A 27 -0.43 2.29 -12.72
CA PRO A 27 -0.15 2.01 -11.32
C PRO A 27 -0.77 3.04 -10.38
N GLU A 28 -1.24 2.57 -9.23
CA GLU A 28 -2.02 3.39 -8.29
C GLU A 28 -1.22 4.57 -7.75
N PHE A 29 0.10 4.36 -7.56
CA PHE A 29 1.00 5.39 -7.06
C PHE A 29 1.03 6.62 -7.96
N VAL A 30 0.77 6.47 -9.28
CA VAL A 30 0.80 7.59 -10.23
C VAL A 30 -0.30 8.60 -9.89
N TRP A 31 -1.50 8.12 -9.60
CA TRP A 31 -2.62 8.99 -9.21
C TRP A 31 -2.37 9.66 -7.87
N ALA A 32 -1.95 8.90 -6.85
CA ALA A 32 -1.63 9.44 -5.53
C ALA A 32 -0.52 10.51 -5.60
N ALA A 33 0.58 10.22 -6.29
CA ALA A 33 1.71 11.13 -6.44
C ALA A 33 1.34 12.37 -7.27
N SER A 34 0.58 12.20 -8.37
CA SER A 34 0.14 13.33 -9.19
C SER A 34 -0.75 14.30 -8.41
N GLY A 35 -1.67 13.81 -7.57
CA GLY A 35 -2.48 14.66 -6.70
C GLY A 35 -1.64 15.45 -5.70
N ALA A 36 -0.66 14.81 -5.04
CA ALA A 36 0.25 15.48 -4.12
C ALA A 36 1.12 16.55 -4.82
N VAL A 37 1.64 16.23 -6.01
CA VAL A 37 2.41 17.17 -6.84
C VAL A 37 1.54 18.35 -7.28
N LEU A 38 0.30 18.10 -7.67
CA LEU A 38 -0.65 19.15 -8.06
C LEU A 38 -0.92 20.12 -6.90
N LEU A 39 -1.11 19.61 -5.69
CA LEU A 39 -1.28 20.45 -4.49
C LEU A 39 -0.05 21.34 -4.23
N MET A 40 1.17 20.82 -4.44
CA MET A 40 2.41 21.59 -4.28
C MET A 40 2.58 22.65 -5.38
N ILE A 41 2.31 22.31 -6.65
CA ILE A 41 2.41 23.24 -7.79
C ILE A 41 1.43 24.40 -7.64
N LEU A 42 0.20 24.10 -7.20
CA LEU A 42 -0.82 25.12 -6.92
C LEU A 42 -0.54 25.92 -5.64
N ARG A 43 0.56 25.63 -4.92
CA ARG A 43 0.93 26.23 -3.63
C ARG A 43 -0.19 26.14 -2.59
N LEU A 44 -1.03 25.11 -2.69
CA LEU A 44 -2.08 24.80 -1.71
C LEU A 44 -1.49 24.16 -0.45
N ILE A 45 -0.36 23.47 -0.61
CA ILE A 45 0.51 22.99 0.46
C ILE A 45 1.95 23.40 0.17
N THR A 46 2.74 23.57 1.21
CA THR A 46 4.16 23.93 1.10
C THR A 46 5.04 22.69 0.87
N LEU A 47 6.23 22.90 0.32
CA LEU A 47 7.19 21.81 0.10
C LEU A 47 7.59 21.10 1.42
N PRO A 48 7.83 21.81 2.55
CA PRO A 48 8.08 21.15 3.83
C PRO A 48 6.92 20.28 4.32
N GLU A 49 5.66 20.70 4.10
CA GLU A 49 4.48 19.90 4.46
C GLU A 49 4.39 18.63 3.60
N GLY A 50 4.68 18.74 2.30
CA GLY A 50 4.74 17.58 1.39
C GLY A 50 5.81 16.57 1.82
N LEU A 51 7.02 17.05 2.12
CA LEU A 51 8.13 16.21 2.61
C LEU A 51 7.82 15.59 3.98
N ALA A 52 7.23 16.36 4.89
CA ALA A 52 6.78 15.86 6.20
C ALA A 52 5.70 14.76 6.04
N GLY A 53 4.90 14.81 4.98
CA GLY A 53 3.96 13.75 4.64
C GLY A 53 4.65 12.43 4.31
N VAL A 54 5.74 12.48 3.54
CA VAL A 54 6.53 11.29 3.18
C VAL A 54 7.25 10.72 4.41
N THR A 55 7.87 11.57 5.23
CA THR A 55 8.61 11.11 6.41
C THR A 55 7.70 10.46 7.46
N LYS A 56 6.45 10.91 7.60
CA LYS A 56 5.45 10.26 8.46
C LYS A 56 5.15 8.81 8.05
N GLY A 57 5.32 8.48 6.77
CA GLY A 57 5.10 7.12 6.27
C GLY A 57 6.32 6.21 6.38
N LEU A 58 7.50 6.74 6.72
CA LEU A 58 8.78 6.01 6.66
C LEU A 58 8.74 4.70 7.46
N ASP A 59 8.22 4.74 8.68
CA ASP A 59 8.13 3.56 9.54
C ASP A 59 7.27 2.46 8.92
N VAL A 60 6.14 2.85 8.30
CA VAL A 60 5.25 1.92 7.59
C VAL A 60 5.92 1.37 6.34
N TYR A 61 6.64 2.20 5.58
CA TYR A 61 7.35 1.78 4.38
C TYR A 61 8.45 0.77 4.71
N LEU A 62 9.24 1.04 5.74
CA LEU A 62 10.30 0.15 6.23
C LEU A 62 9.71 -1.14 6.80
N PHE A 63 8.60 -1.06 7.54
CA PHE A 63 7.91 -2.24 8.04
C PHE A 63 7.44 -3.16 6.91
N LEU A 64 6.70 -2.62 5.92
CA LEU A 64 6.21 -3.41 4.78
C LEU A 64 7.38 -3.99 3.96
N THR A 65 8.42 -3.19 3.72
CA THR A 65 9.62 -3.66 3.03
C THR A 65 10.30 -4.79 3.80
N GLY A 66 10.48 -4.64 5.11
CA GLY A 66 11.04 -5.68 5.97
C GLY A 66 10.22 -6.97 5.95
N MET A 67 8.89 -6.86 6.02
CA MET A 67 7.99 -8.03 5.91
C MET A 67 8.10 -8.72 4.55
N MET A 68 8.21 -7.96 3.46
CA MET A 68 8.43 -8.52 2.12
C MET A 68 9.79 -9.22 2.02
N LEU A 69 10.85 -8.63 2.56
CA LEU A 69 12.19 -9.24 2.59
C LEU A 69 12.20 -10.53 3.42
N LEU A 70 11.61 -10.53 4.62
CA LEU A 70 11.50 -11.73 5.46
C LEU A 70 10.70 -12.84 4.78
N ALA A 71 9.59 -12.48 4.10
CA ALA A 71 8.80 -13.44 3.33
C ALA A 71 9.59 -14.01 2.15
N GLU A 72 10.39 -13.20 1.47
CA GLU A 72 11.23 -13.67 0.37
C GLU A 72 12.36 -14.59 0.87
N THR A 73 13.03 -14.26 1.97
CA THR A 73 14.03 -15.16 2.59
C THR A 73 13.40 -16.49 3.01
N ALA A 74 12.21 -16.46 3.63
CA ALA A 74 11.48 -17.68 3.99
C ALA A 74 11.08 -18.51 2.76
N ARG A 75 10.78 -17.86 1.64
CA ARG A 75 10.50 -18.52 0.35
C ARG A 75 11.75 -19.17 -0.23
N GLU A 76 12.89 -18.48 -0.24
CA GLU A 76 14.17 -19.02 -0.72
C GLU A 76 14.59 -20.26 0.08
N GLU A 77 14.42 -20.25 1.40
CA GLU A 77 14.69 -21.38 2.30
C GLU A 77 13.60 -22.47 2.27
N LYS A 78 12.58 -22.36 1.40
CA LYS A 78 11.45 -23.30 1.28
C LYS A 78 10.68 -23.54 2.57
N LEU A 79 10.75 -22.60 3.52
CA LEU A 79 10.05 -22.70 4.80
C LEU A 79 8.53 -22.81 4.59
N PHE A 80 7.97 -22.03 3.66
CA PHE A 80 6.56 -22.08 3.33
C PHE A 80 6.14 -23.41 2.70
N ASP A 81 6.99 -24.03 1.87
CA ASP A 81 6.71 -25.35 1.29
C ASP A 81 6.71 -26.43 2.38
N TRP A 82 7.66 -26.37 3.31
CA TRP A 82 7.70 -27.28 4.46
C TRP A 82 6.46 -27.14 5.34
N LEU A 83 6.04 -25.90 5.64
CA LEU A 83 4.83 -25.62 6.40
C LEU A 83 3.57 -26.13 5.67
N ALA A 84 3.45 -25.89 4.37
CA ALA A 84 2.34 -26.37 3.56
C ALA A 84 2.28 -27.91 3.54
N ALA A 85 3.42 -28.58 3.40
CA ALA A 85 3.51 -30.04 3.46
C ALA A 85 3.14 -30.58 4.87
N HIS A 86 3.49 -29.85 5.93
CA HIS A 86 3.13 -30.22 7.29
C HIS A 86 1.62 -30.07 7.55
N ALA A 87 1.04 -28.93 7.18
CA ALA A 87 -0.40 -28.66 7.32
C ALA A 87 -1.27 -29.64 6.51
N THR A 88 -0.84 -29.99 5.29
CA THR A 88 -1.54 -30.99 4.45
C THR A 88 -1.50 -32.39 5.03
N ARG A 89 -0.40 -32.80 5.70
CA ARG A 89 -0.37 -34.07 6.42
C ARG A 89 -1.32 -34.06 7.62
N LEU A 90 -1.38 -32.96 8.37
CA LEU A 90 -2.27 -32.80 9.52
C LEU A 90 -3.76 -32.72 9.14
N SER A 91 -4.08 -32.27 7.92
CA SER A 91 -5.48 -32.14 7.48
C SER A 91 -6.17 -33.48 7.18
N HIS A 92 -5.41 -34.59 7.11
CA HIS A 92 -5.93 -35.93 6.79
C HIS A 92 -6.80 -35.96 5.51
N GLY A 93 -6.44 -35.18 4.49
CA GLY A 93 -7.17 -35.13 3.21
C GLY A 93 -8.49 -34.34 3.25
N SER A 94 -8.84 -33.70 4.37
CA SER A 94 -10.02 -32.84 4.47
C SER A 94 -9.65 -31.38 4.18
N ALA A 95 -10.28 -30.81 3.15
CA ALA A 95 -10.12 -29.38 2.81
C ALA A 95 -10.60 -28.45 3.93
N GLN A 96 -11.66 -28.83 4.66
CA GLN A 96 -12.16 -28.05 5.79
C GLN A 96 -11.15 -28.04 6.95
N ARG A 97 -10.50 -29.17 7.24
CA ARG A 97 -9.44 -29.23 8.26
C ARG A 97 -8.21 -28.44 7.83
N LEU A 98 -7.83 -28.51 6.55
CA LEU A 98 -6.69 -27.74 6.03
C LEU A 98 -6.93 -26.23 6.11
N PHE A 99 -8.16 -25.77 5.85
CA PHE A 99 -8.51 -24.34 5.95
C PHE A 99 -8.47 -23.81 7.39
N LEU A 100 -8.68 -24.67 8.39
CA LEU A 100 -8.68 -24.30 9.81
C LEU A 100 -7.29 -24.38 10.47
N LEU A 101 -6.29 -24.94 9.79
CA LEU A 101 -4.91 -25.07 10.24
C LEU A 101 -4.06 -23.91 9.70
#